data_AF-A0AA39YTJ4-F1
#
_entry.id   AF-A0AA39YTJ4-F1
#
_cell.length_a   1.000
_cell.length_b   1.000
_cell.length_c   1.000
_cell.angle_alpha   90.00
_cell.angle_beta   90.00
_cell.angle_gamma   90.00
#
_symmetry.space_group_name_H-M   'P 1'
#
loop_
_entity.id
_entity.type
_entity.pdbx_description
1 polymer ?
#
loop_
_entity_poly.entity_id
_entity_poly.type
_entity_poly.pdbx_seq_one_letter_code
_entity_poly.pdbx_strand_id
1 'polypeptide(L)'
;MFWGAFKCTDSESNIILKHTYEYRHPSLQRQAEEIAAAGGTVKMDMTSRYLGLVVVPGRHIVKIEAEEFVSQMRKPLPSAGARLGALAGVAATSSTTSEGSSVVGGVV
;
A
#
# COMPACT_ATOMS: atom_id res chain seq x y z
N MET A 1 -12.04 2.60 -10.94
CA MET A 1 -10.80 2.70 -10.15
C MET A 1 -9.91 1.52 -10.50
N PHE A 2 -8.60 1.75 -10.66
CA PHE A 2 -7.63 0.67 -10.86
C PHE A 2 -6.80 0.52 -9.59
N TRP A 3 -6.61 -0.72 -9.15
CA TRP A 3 -5.84 -1.05 -7.95
C TRP A 3 -4.87 -2.18 -8.26
N GLY A 4 -3.60 -2.00 -7.94
CA GLY A 4 -2.55 -2.97 -8.25
C GLY A 4 -1.18 -2.49 -7.81
N ALA A 5 -0.18 -3.35 -7.96
CA ALA A 5 1.20 -3.04 -7.59
C ALA A 5 1.83 -2.10 -8.61
N PHE A 6 2.13 -0.87 -8.19
CA PHE A 6 2.84 0.13 -8.99
C PHE A 6 4.25 -0.34 -9.33
N LYS A 7 4.62 -0.29 -10.62
CA LYS A 7 5.95 -0.71 -11.10
C LYS A 7 6.77 0.44 -11.63
N CYS A 8 6.21 1.24 -12.52
CA CYS A 8 6.87 2.41 -13.08
C CYS A 8 5.87 3.40 -13.66
N THR A 9 6.37 4.60 -13.94
CA THR A 9 5.68 5.67 -14.65
C THR A 9 6.61 6.26 -15.72
N ASP A 10 6.05 6.91 -16.72
CA ASP A 10 6.78 7.75 -17.67
C ASP A 10 6.52 9.25 -17.44
N SER A 11 7.07 10.10 -18.33
CA SER A 11 6.90 11.56 -18.29
C SER A 11 5.47 12.03 -18.55
N GLU A 12 4.68 11.24 -19.27
CA GLU A 12 3.27 11.51 -19.58
C GLU A 12 2.33 10.94 -18.49
N SER A 13 2.89 10.51 -17.36
CA SER A 13 2.17 9.88 -16.25
C SER A 13 1.44 8.58 -16.64
N ASN A 14 1.84 7.91 -17.71
CA ASN A 14 1.36 6.55 -17.97
C ASN A 14 1.94 5.62 -16.90
N ILE A 15 1.10 4.82 -16.26
CA ILE A 15 1.53 3.95 -15.16
C ILE A 15 1.42 2.47 -15.54
N ILE A 16 2.38 1.68 -15.08
CA ILE A 16 2.36 0.23 -15.18
C ILE A 16 1.96 -0.36 -13.83
N LEU A 17 0.87 -1.13 -13.84
CA LEU A 17 0.34 -1.83 -12.67
C LEU A 17 0.38 -3.35 -12.89
N LYS A 18 0.91 -4.08 -11.91
CA LYS A 18 0.90 -5.56 -11.88
C LYS A 18 -0.17 -6.06 -10.90
N HIS A 19 -0.75 -7.22 -11.17
CA HIS A 19 -1.81 -7.84 -10.35
C HIS A 19 -3.01 -6.90 -10.19
N THR A 20 -3.42 -6.28 -11.28
CA THR A 20 -4.38 -5.17 -11.29
C THR A 20 -5.82 -5.66 -11.26
N TYR A 21 -6.64 -5.01 -10.45
CA TYR A 21 -8.10 -5.10 -10.43
C TYR A 21 -8.72 -3.78 -10.90
N GLU A 22 -9.78 -3.88 -11.68
CA GLU A 22 -10.62 -2.76 -12.05
C GLU A 22 -11.92 -2.81 -11.24
N TYR A 23 -12.16 -1.78 -10.44
CA TYR A 23 -13.41 -1.57 -9.72
C TYR A 23 -14.30 -0.61 -10.49
N ARG A 24 -15.49 -1.07 -10.87
CA ARG A 24 -16.48 -0.30 -11.61
C ARG A 24 -17.65 0.06 -10.70
N HIS A 25 -18.01 1.34 -10.74
CA HIS A 25 -19.21 1.83 -10.07
C HIS A 25 -20.45 1.34 -10.83
N PRO A 26 -21.56 1.04 -10.12
CA PRO A 26 -22.83 0.78 -10.76
C PRO A 26 -23.27 1.99 -11.60
N SER A 27 -24.07 1.74 -12.64
CA SER A 27 -24.57 2.82 -13.51
C SER A 27 -25.44 3.81 -12.72
N LEU A 28 -25.49 5.06 -13.16
CA LEU A 28 -26.26 6.13 -12.50
C LEU A 28 -27.75 5.77 -12.31
N GLN A 29 -28.33 5.00 -13.23
CA GLN A 29 -29.71 4.51 -13.12
C GLN A 29 -29.88 3.57 -11.92
N ARG A 30 -29.03 2.56 -11.78
CA ARG A 30 -29.07 1.67 -10.61
C ARG A 30 -28.81 2.43 -9.32
N GLN A 31 -27.92 3.41 -9.34
CA GLN A 31 -27.67 4.25 -8.18
C GLN A 31 -28.94 5.00 -7.75
N ALA A 32 -29.67 5.59 -8.71
CA ALA A 32 -30.90 6.31 -8.44
C ALA A 32 -32.03 5.41 -7.91
N GLU A 33 -32.20 4.22 -8.49
CA GLU A 33 -33.18 3.23 -8.05
C GLU A 33 -32.92 2.78 -6.61
N GLU A 34 -31.66 2.45 -6.30
CA GLU A 34 -31.23 2.03 -4.97
C GLU A 34 -31.39 3.15 -3.92
N ILE A 35 -31.03 4.39 -4.26
CA ILE A 35 -31.22 5.56 -3.37
C ILE A 35 -32.71 5.81 -3.12
N ALA A 36 -33.54 5.73 -4.17
CA ALA A 36 -34.98 5.89 -4.05
C ALA A 36 -35.63 4.78 -3.20
N ALA A 37 -35.13 3.54 -3.31
CA ALA A 37 -35.62 2.41 -2.54
C ALA A 37 -35.21 2.45 -1.06
N ALA A 38 -33.99 2.89 -0.76
CA ALA A 38 -33.44 2.88 0.60
C ALA A 38 -33.79 4.12 1.43
N GLY A 39 -34.07 5.28 0.80
CA GLY A 39 -34.43 6.51 1.49
C GLY A 39 -33.32 7.11 2.37
N GLY A 40 -32.05 6.77 2.13
CA GLY A 40 -30.91 7.17 2.95
C GLY A 40 -29.56 6.73 2.39
N THR A 41 -28.54 6.58 3.23
CA THR A 41 -27.20 6.11 2.81
C THR A 41 -27.25 4.67 2.33
N VAL A 42 -26.90 4.45 1.06
CA VAL A 42 -26.89 3.12 0.44
C VAL A 42 -25.47 2.59 0.33
N LYS A 43 -25.26 1.35 0.79
CA LYS A 43 -24.07 0.58 0.43
C LYS A 43 -24.30 -0.04 -0.94
N MET A 44 -23.58 0.45 -1.93
CA MET A 44 -23.66 -0.07 -3.29
C MET A 44 -22.54 -1.08 -3.54
N ASP A 45 -22.90 -2.23 -4.10
CA ASP A 45 -21.93 -3.26 -4.45
C ASP A 45 -21.12 -2.84 -5.67
N MET A 46 -19.83 -2.67 -5.44
CA MET A 46 -18.85 -2.39 -6.48
C MET A 46 -18.46 -3.70 -7.17
N THR A 47 -18.46 -3.70 -8.51
CA THR A 47 -18.00 -4.88 -9.27
C THR A 47 -16.49 -4.79 -9.50
N SER A 48 -15.78 -5.89 -9.29
CA SER A 48 -14.33 -5.97 -9.52
C SER A 48 -14.00 -6.98 -10.62
N ARG A 49 -12.94 -6.69 -11.40
CA ARG A 49 -12.41 -7.61 -12.41
C ARG A 49 -10.90 -7.65 -12.37
N TYR A 50 -10.33 -8.86 -12.32
CA TYR A 50 -8.88 -9.05 -12.44
C TYR A 50 -8.43 -8.84 -13.89
N LEU A 51 -7.34 -8.07 -14.07
CA LEU A 51 -6.78 -7.71 -15.37
C LEU A 51 -5.33 -8.20 -15.56
N GLY A 52 -4.56 -8.38 -14.49
CA GLY A 52 -3.15 -8.79 -14.57
C GLY A 52 -2.17 -7.62 -14.70
N LEU A 53 -1.37 -7.58 -15.78
CA LEU A 53 -0.39 -6.51 -16.05
C LEU A 53 -0.99 -5.52 -17.05
N VAL A 54 -1.11 -4.26 -16.68
CA VAL A 54 -1.77 -3.24 -17.51
C VAL A 54 -0.99 -1.94 -17.56
N VAL A 55 -1.20 -1.20 -18.65
CA VAL A 55 -0.82 0.21 -18.79
C VAL A 55 -2.07 1.06 -18.60
N VAL A 56 -2.04 2.01 -17.67
CA VAL A 56 -3.10 3.01 -17.52
C VAL A 56 -2.61 4.33 -18.11
N PRO A 57 -3.27 4.89 -19.15
CA PRO A 57 -2.83 6.13 -19.76
C PRO A 57 -2.94 7.32 -18.82
N GLY A 58 -1.88 8.13 -18.73
CA GLY A 58 -1.78 9.24 -17.77
C GLY A 58 -2.85 10.32 -17.95
N ARG A 59 -3.27 10.59 -19.18
CA ARG A 59 -4.36 11.54 -19.51
C ARG A 59 -5.71 11.25 -18.81
N HIS A 60 -5.91 10.02 -18.32
CA HIS A 60 -7.14 9.62 -17.62
C HIS A 60 -6.95 9.51 -16.10
N ILE A 61 -5.74 9.71 -15.60
CA ILE A 61 -5.42 9.61 -14.18
C ILE A 61 -5.73 10.95 -13.52
N VAL A 62 -6.71 10.94 -12.63
CA VAL A 62 -7.13 12.13 -11.87
C VAL A 62 -6.48 12.16 -10.48
N LYS A 63 -6.23 10.98 -9.90
CA LYS A 63 -5.69 10.83 -8.55
C LYS A 63 -5.01 9.47 -8.42
N ILE A 64 -3.88 9.44 -7.71
CA ILE A 64 -3.19 8.22 -7.30
C ILE A 64 -3.08 8.27 -5.77
N GLU A 65 -3.47 7.19 -5.11
CA GLU A 65 -3.30 7.01 -3.67
C GLU A 65 -2.44 5.77 -3.46
N ALA A 66 -1.44 5.89 -2.59
CA ALA A 66 -0.64 4.76 -2.17
C ALA A 66 -1.38 3.99 -1.06
N GLU A 67 -1.49 2.68 -1.21
CA GLU A 67 -1.99 1.83 -0.14
C GLU A 67 -0.89 1.62 0.89
N GLU A 68 -1.12 2.12 2.11
CA GLU A 68 -0.21 1.94 3.23
C GLU A 68 -0.52 0.63 3.95
N PHE A 69 0.39 -0.33 3.90
CA PHE A 69 0.29 -1.53 4.72
C PHE A 69 0.78 -1.24 6.12
N VAL A 70 0.11 -1.79 7.13
CA VAL A 70 0.50 -1.67 8.56
C VAL A 70 1.94 -2.11 8.80
N SER A 71 2.45 -3.05 8.00
CA SER A 71 3.85 -3.52 8.04
C SER A 71 4.88 -2.52 7.52
N GLN A 72 4.47 -1.51 6.75
CA GLN A 72 5.34 -0.48 6.18
C GLN A 72 5.37 0.81 7.02
N MET A 73 4.54 0.91 8.06
CA MET A 73 4.63 1.99 9.03
C MET A 73 5.96 1.86 9.80
N ARG A 74 6.94 2.69 9.43
CA ARG A 74 8.15 2.85 10.24
C ARG A 74 7.72 3.26 11.65
N LYS A 75 8.27 2.59 12.67
CA LYS A 75 8.19 3.10 14.05
C LYS A 75 8.65 4.56 14.01
N PRO A 76 7.88 5.51 14.55
CA PRO A 76 8.31 6.89 14.64
C PRO A 76 9.69 6.92 15.30
N LEU A 77 10.69 7.47 14.59
CA LEU A 77 11.98 7.74 15.20
C LEU A 77 11.74 8.71 16.37
N PRO A 78 12.41 8.52 17.52
CA PRO A 78 12.30 9.48 18.62
C PRO A 78 12.71 10.86 18.09
N SER A 79 11.84 11.85 18.32
CA SER A 79 12.06 13.22 17.87
C SER A 79 13.39 13.74 18.42
N ALA A 80 14.16 14.43 17.56
CA ALA A 80 15.48 14.97 17.86
C ALA A 80 15.40 16.16 18.85
N GLY A 81 14.93 15.91 20.06
CA GLY A 81 14.86 16.84 21.18
C GLY A 81 15.81 16.50 22.34
N ALA A 82 16.55 15.39 22.29
CA ALA A 82 17.58 15.07 23.28
C ALA A 82 18.93 15.64 22.82
N ARG A 83 19.18 16.92 23.09
CA ARG A 83 20.51 17.52 22.91
C ARG A 83 21.46 17.11 24.03
N LEU A 84 22.54 16.45 23.61
CA LEU A 84 23.95 16.61 24.03
C LEU A 84 24.29 16.59 25.53
N GLY A 85 25.02 15.54 25.97
CA GLY A 85 25.88 15.63 27.14
C GLY A 85 26.34 14.28 27.70
N ALA A 86 27.46 13.75 27.20
CA ALA A 86 28.54 13.11 27.99
C ALA A 86 29.51 12.33 27.08
N LEU A 87 30.65 12.96 26.80
CA LEU A 87 31.89 12.25 26.45
C LEU A 87 32.44 11.62 27.75
N ALA A 88 32.64 10.30 27.77
CA ALA A 88 33.65 9.65 28.61
C ALA A 88 33.87 8.18 28.22
N GLY A 89 35.13 7.82 27.95
CA GLY A 89 35.68 6.56 28.42
C GLY A 89 35.82 5.42 27.42
N VAL A 90 37.02 5.30 26.88
CA VAL A 90 37.59 4.09 26.25
C VAL A 90 37.61 2.91 27.23
N ALA A 91 37.22 1.71 26.80
CA ALA A 91 37.88 0.45 27.15
C ALA A 91 37.46 -0.70 26.22
N ALA A 92 38.45 -1.44 25.75
CA ALA A 92 38.34 -2.65 24.95
C ALA A 92 37.66 -3.82 25.68
N THR A 93 37.06 -4.76 24.95
CA THR A 93 37.52 -6.17 24.87
C THR A 93 36.49 -7.02 24.10
N SER A 94 37.03 -7.94 23.31
CA SER A 94 36.35 -8.98 22.54
C SER A 94 35.70 -10.04 23.44
N SER A 95 34.52 -10.53 23.05
CA SER A 95 34.16 -11.94 23.28
C SER A 95 33.18 -12.44 22.24
N THR A 96 33.56 -13.59 21.69
CA THR A 96 32.80 -14.51 20.85
C THR A 96 31.55 -15.05 21.57
N THR A 97 30.54 -15.55 20.85
CA THR A 97 30.18 -16.99 20.76
C THR A 97 28.80 -17.21 20.08
N SER A 98 28.83 -18.07 19.05
CA SER A 98 27.86 -19.05 18.51
C SER A 98 26.40 -18.71 18.15
N GLU A 99 26.11 -18.97 16.86
CA GLU A 99 25.08 -19.86 16.29
C GLU A 99 23.65 -19.91 16.86
N GLY A 100 22.69 -19.83 15.93
CA GLY A 100 21.29 -20.18 16.15
C GLY A 100 20.47 -20.11 14.86
N SER A 101 20.72 -21.04 13.94
CA SER A 101 19.90 -21.29 12.75
C SER A 101 18.54 -21.85 13.14
N SER A 102 17.44 -21.27 12.65
CA SER A 102 16.20 -22.03 12.45
C SER A 102 15.47 -21.57 11.18
N VAL A 103 15.69 -22.34 10.13
CA VAL A 103 14.79 -22.48 9.00
C VAL A 103 13.63 -23.36 9.47
N VAL A 104 12.39 -22.91 9.34
CA VAL A 104 11.25 -23.82 9.24
C VAL A 104 10.32 -23.30 8.14
N GLY A 105 10.48 -23.89 6.95
CA GLY A 105 9.41 -24.04 5.97
C GLY A 105 8.72 -25.39 6.15
N GLY A 106 7.53 -25.54 5.54
CA GLY A 106 6.77 -26.79 5.49
C GLY A 106 5.37 -26.64 6.09
N VAL A 107 4.38 -26.18 5.32
CA VAL A 107 3.47 -27.02 4.50
C VAL A 107 2.61 -27.96 5.35
N VAL A 108 1.32 -27.62 5.43
CA VAL A 108 0.18 -28.50 5.13
C VAL A 108 -1.00 -27.63 4.69
#